data_AF-B4VRE3-F1
#
_entry.id   AF-B4VRE3-F1
#
_cell.length_a   1.000
_cell.length_b   1.000
_cell.length_c   1.000
_cell.angle_alpha   90.00
_cell.angle_beta   90.00
_cell.angle_gamma   90.00
#
_symmetry.space_group_name_H-M   'P 1'
#
loop_
_entity.id
_entity.type
_entity.pdbx_description
1 polymer ?
#
loop_
_entity_poly.entity_id
_entity_poly.type
_entity_poly.pdbx_seq_one_letter_code
_entity_poly.pdbx_strand_id
1 'polypeptide(L)'
;MEESTPLKSTGKTFKKLLIVIAGVILATIIGLVSPLVLNNPVDYDDINNHFKYGSIGSEPENGVPYWIWKVLPAVFPDKLPGEGYQSLGFLYESGKDRPIGFSQRRVLIDRVGLNCAICHVGSLRDTPESEPQIIPTMPSNTVNLQGYIQFLGKTALDERFTPNRILAEIDAQGGTFNPIQKLIYRYLVIPQTRDALITQASQLAFLNEQPDWGPGRVDTFNPYKSIQFSFPMDELEEDEKIGTADLPSIWNQKPREGLQLHWDGDNKSVHERNLSAALGAGVTPVTADLERIKRIEDWLWELSSPTYPYAINRELAAKGQPIYQNNCASCHAFGGAKVGKVTPIGEIGTDPHRLDSYTYELLSNQNTLFVGTPERFKNFRKTDGYANMPLDGIWLRSPYLHNGSVPTLRDLLEAPDDRPQVFYRGYDVFDQENVGFVSTIAQEKGTPYFKFDTTVPGNSNRGHLYGTNFSSEDKAALVEYLKTL
;
A
#
# COMPACT_ATOMS: atom_id res chain seq x y z
N MET A 1 65.70 62.01 -0.97
CA MET A 1 64.50 62.34 -0.18
C MET A 1 63.36 62.41 -1.17
N GLU A 2 62.61 61.31 -1.29
CA GLU A 2 61.30 61.12 -0.64
C GLU A 2 60.20 61.76 -1.51
N GLU A 3 59.08 61.14 -1.83
CA GLU A 3 58.50 59.87 -1.40
C GLU A 3 57.41 59.48 -2.41
N SER A 4 57.11 58.18 -2.46
CA SER A 4 56.24 57.49 -3.41
C SER A 4 54.75 57.80 -3.23
N THR A 5 54.03 57.87 -4.36
CA THR A 5 52.57 58.02 -4.41
C THR A 5 51.88 56.72 -4.00
N PRO A 6 50.88 56.73 -3.10
CA PRO A 6 50.31 55.49 -2.56
C PRO A 6 49.28 54.87 -3.51
N LEU A 7 49.43 53.56 -3.76
CA LEU A 7 48.42 52.68 -4.35
C LEU A 7 47.13 52.69 -3.48
N LYS A 8 46.15 53.55 -3.81
CA LYS A 8 44.81 53.55 -3.18
C LYS A 8 43.74 52.75 -3.96
N SER A 9 44.10 52.10 -5.07
CA SER A 9 43.15 51.44 -5.99
C SER A 9 42.86 49.97 -5.64
N THR A 10 43.82 49.26 -5.04
CA THR A 10 43.76 47.80 -4.81
C THR A 10 42.77 47.37 -3.72
N GLY A 11 42.58 48.18 -2.67
CA GLY A 11 41.70 47.83 -1.55
C GLY A 11 40.20 47.79 -1.89
N LYS A 12 39.76 48.57 -2.91
CA LYS A 12 38.35 48.63 -3.32
C LYS A 12 37.95 47.41 -4.16
N THR A 13 38.87 46.94 -5.00
CA THR A 13 38.72 45.73 -5.82
C THR A 13 38.77 44.47 -4.94
N PHE A 14 39.67 44.45 -3.95
CA PHE A 14 39.76 43.36 -2.98
C PHE A 14 38.51 43.24 -2.09
N LYS A 15 37.94 44.36 -1.63
CA LYS A 15 36.65 44.37 -0.91
C LYS A 15 35.49 43.85 -1.77
N LYS A 16 35.41 44.23 -3.05
CA LYS A 16 34.38 43.71 -3.96
C LYS A 16 34.52 42.21 -4.19
N LEU A 17 35.75 41.73 -4.36
CA LEU A 17 36.04 40.31 -4.52
C LEU A 17 35.65 39.51 -3.26
N LEU A 18 35.96 40.02 -2.07
CA LEU A 18 35.54 39.41 -0.79
C LEU A 18 34.02 39.39 -0.61
N ILE A 19 33.30 40.43 -1.03
CA ILE A 19 31.83 40.46 -0.99
C ILE A 19 31.23 39.43 -1.95
N VAL A 20 31.80 39.30 -3.15
CA VAL A 20 31.36 38.29 -4.13
C VAL A 20 31.66 36.89 -3.61
N ILE A 21 32.85 36.63 -3.07
CA ILE A 21 33.22 35.35 -2.48
C ILE A 21 32.34 35.02 -1.27
N ALA A 22 32.09 35.97 -0.37
CA ALA A 22 31.18 35.78 0.76
C ALA A 22 29.74 35.54 0.31
N GLY A 23 29.28 36.23 -0.74
CA GLY A 23 27.98 36.01 -1.36
C GLY A 23 27.84 34.64 -2.01
N VAL A 24 28.88 34.17 -2.69
CA VAL A 24 28.94 32.81 -3.27
C VAL A 24 28.99 31.76 -2.17
N ILE A 25 29.82 31.94 -1.13
CA ILE A 25 29.87 31.02 0.02
C ILE A 25 28.52 30.99 0.73
N LEU A 26 27.88 32.13 0.95
CA LEU A 26 26.55 32.19 1.56
C LEU A 26 25.49 31.54 0.67
N ALA A 27 25.53 31.76 -0.64
CA ALA A 27 24.62 31.10 -1.58
C ALA A 27 24.85 29.58 -1.66
N THR A 28 26.10 29.13 -1.56
CA THR A 28 26.46 27.70 -1.50
C THR A 28 26.04 27.08 -0.16
N ILE A 29 26.23 27.77 0.96
CA ILE A 29 25.76 27.34 2.28
C ILE A 29 24.24 27.29 2.30
N ILE A 30 23.54 28.31 1.78
CA ILE A 30 22.09 28.30 1.63
C ILE A 30 21.68 27.16 0.69
N GLY A 31 22.36 26.94 -0.43
CA GLY A 31 22.08 25.83 -1.34
C GLY A 31 22.28 24.44 -0.71
N LEU A 32 23.25 24.28 0.18
CA LEU A 32 23.54 23.03 0.89
C LEU A 32 22.65 22.82 2.13
N VAL A 33 22.24 23.89 2.81
CA VAL A 33 21.42 23.84 4.04
C VAL A 33 19.92 23.94 3.74
N SER A 34 19.52 24.56 2.62
CA SER A 34 18.12 24.75 2.24
C SER A 34 17.35 23.44 2.00
N PRO A 35 17.92 22.35 1.43
CA PRO A 35 17.21 21.07 1.35
C PRO A 35 16.92 20.47 2.74
N LEU A 36 17.80 20.70 3.72
CA LEU A 36 17.61 20.28 5.11
C LEU A 36 16.57 21.15 5.85
N VAL A 37 16.40 22.42 5.47
CA VAL A 37 15.39 23.34 6.03
C VAL A 37 14.05 23.26 5.28
N LEU A 38 14.04 22.77 4.03
CA LEU A 38 12.86 22.66 3.16
C LEU A 38 12.33 21.22 3.02
N ASN A 39 12.76 20.30 3.90
CA ASN A 39 12.23 18.95 4.00
C ASN A 39 11.31 18.84 5.22
N ASN A 40 10.04 19.24 5.08
CA ASN A 40 9.10 19.28 6.20
C ASN A 40 7.84 18.48 5.83
N PRO A 41 7.57 17.34 6.51
CA PRO A 41 6.31 16.63 6.37
C PRO A 41 5.16 17.42 7.01
N VAL A 42 3.93 17.18 6.54
CA VAL A 42 2.73 17.63 7.27
C VAL A 42 2.49 16.67 8.42
N ASP A 43 2.51 17.22 9.64
CA ASP A 43 2.31 16.47 10.87
C ASP A 43 0.86 16.53 11.36
N TYR A 44 0.47 15.47 12.06
CA TYR A 44 -0.86 15.29 12.63
C TYR A 44 -0.71 14.81 14.07
N ASP A 45 -1.31 15.53 15.02
CA ASP A 45 -1.25 15.17 16.45
C ASP A 45 -2.08 13.93 16.77
N ASP A 46 -3.25 13.80 16.15
CA ASP A 46 -4.08 12.60 16.24
C ASP A 46 -3.46 11.45 15.45
N ILE A 47 -3.32 10.30 16.08
CA ILE A 47 -2.67 9.12 15.49
C ILE A 47 -3.48 8.54 14.32
N ASN A 48 -4.82 8.62 14.34
CA ASN A 48 -5.63 8.13 13.22
C ASN A 48 -5.44 9.01 11.97
N ASN A 49 -5.38 10.33 12.14
CA ASN A 49 -5.04 11.25 11.07
C ASN A 49 -3.59 11.08 10.59
N HIS A 50 -2.65 10.84 11.51
CA HIS A 50 -1.27 10.54 11.15
C HIS A 50 -1.17 9.23 10.35
N PHE A 51 -1.90 8.19 10.73
CA PHE A 51 -1.95 6.96 9.95
C PHE A 51 -2.55 7.20 8.55
N LYS A 52 -3.67 7.91 8.45
CA LYS A 52 -4.35 8.19 7.18
C LYS A 52 -3.59 9.11 6.22
N TYR A 53 -2.84 10.10 6.73
CA TYR A 53 -2.27 11.18 5.92
C TYR A 53 -0.81 11.57 6.27
N GLY A 54 -0.22 10.96 7.30
CA GLY A 54 1.14 11.26 7.74
C GLY A 54 2.20 10.62 6.84
N SER A 55 3.35 11.29 6.75
CA SER A 55 4.50 10.85 5.96
C SER A 55 5.15 9.62 6.57
N ILE A 56 5.54 8.68 5.69
CA ILE A 56 6.47 7.58 5.99
C ILE A 56 7.81 7.75 5.24
N GLY A 57 7.97 8.85 4.52
CA GLY A 57 9.18 9.14 3.72
C GLY A 57 9.13 8.67 2.26
N SER A 58 7.94 8.42 1.69
CA SER A 58 7.80 8.05 0.26
C SER A 58 7.86 9.26 -0.67
N GLU A 59 7.59 10.47 -0.15
CA GLU A 59 7.47 11.69 -0.93
C GLU A 59 8.79 12.22 -1.54
N PRO A 60 9.95 12.16 -0.85
CA PRO A 60 11.17 12.81 -1.33
C PRO A 60 11.67 12.29 -2.68
N GLU A 61 11.70 10.96 -2.86
CA GLU A 61 12.21 10.33 -4.08
C GLU A 61 11.07 9.96 -5.04
N ASN A 62 10.09 9.21 -4.56
CA ASN A 62 9.02 8.64 -5.40
C ASN A 62 7.71 9.44 -5.42
N GLY A 63 7.59 10.47 -4.57
CA GLY A 63 6.39 11.29 -4.52
C GLY A 63 6.20 12.18 -5.74
N VAL A 64 4.95 12.43 -6.13
CA VAL A 64 4.62 13.32 -7.25
C VAL A 64 4.41 14.74 -6.71
N PRO A 65 4.88 15.81 -7.39
CA PRO A 65 4.55 17.17 -7.00
C PRO A 65 3.04 17.36 -6.86
N TYR A 66 2.58 17.86 -5.70
CA TYR A 66 1.17 17.89 -5.30
C TYR A 66 0.27 18.48 -6.38
N TRP A 67 0.64 19.64 -6.93
CA TRP A 67 -0.17 20.32 -7.93
C TRP A 67 -0.24 19.58 -9.26
N ILE A 68 0.82 18.87 -9.65
CA ILE A 68 0.77 18.03 -10.86
C ILE A 68 -0.14 16.84 -10.59
N TRP A 69 0.08 16.10 -9.49
CA TRP A 69 -0.74 14.97 -9.09
C TRP A 69 -2.22 15.34 -8.99
N LYS A 70 -2.55 16.47 -8.38
CA LYS A 70 -3.93 16.94 -8.18
C LYS A 70 -4.68 17.14 -9.50
N VAL A 71 -4.01 17.67 -10.52
CA VAL A 71 -4.65 18.00 -11.80
C VAL A 71 -4.68 16.85 -12.79
N LEU A 72 -3.89 15.78 -12.59
CA LEU A 72 -3.85 14.67 -13.54
C LEU A 72 -5.25 14.12 -13.89
N PRO A 73 -6.16 13.84 -12.92
CA PRO A 73 -7.48 13.32 -13.26
C PRO A 73 -8.32 14.25 -14.16
N ALA A 74 -8.15 15.57 -14.01
CA ALA A 74 -8.87 16.56 -14.81
C ALA A 74 -8.24 16.75 -16.21
N VAL A 75 -6.92 16.59 -16.33
CA VAL A 75 -6.23 16.66 -17.63
C VAL A 75 -6.43 15.38 -18.45
N PHE A 76 -6.51 14.23 -17.77
CA PHE A 76 -6.55 12.89 -18.37
C PHE A 76 -7.76 12.05 -17.89
N PRO A 77 -9.01 12.57 -17.97
CA PRO A 77 -10.18 11.85 -17.47
C PRO A 77 -10.42 10.54 -18.23
N ASP A 78 -10.03 10.47 -19.50
CA ASP A 78 -10.12 9.28 -20.35
C ASP A 78 -9.16 8.15 -19.97
N LYS A 79 -8.21 8.40 -19.05
CA LYS A 79 -7.27 7.38 -18.53
C LYS A 79 -7.75 6.76 -17.22
N LEU A 80 -8.89 7.20 -16.70
CA LEU A 80 -9.52 6.69 -15.49
C LEU A 80 -10.82 5.96 -15.83
N PRO A 81 -11.24 4.97 -15.02
CA PRO A 81 -12.51 4.28 -15.22
C PRO A 81 -13.73 5.16 -14.88
N GLY A 82 -13.52 6.30 -14.21
CA GLY A 82 -14.56 7.25 -13.84
C GLY A 82 -13.98 8.57 -13.36
N GLU A 83 -14.77 9.34 -12.62
CA GLU A 83 -14.34 10.65 -12.13
C GLU A 83 -13.23 10.52 -11.08
N GLY A 84 -12.17 11.30 -11.23
CA GLY A 84 -11.15 11.51 -10.21
C GLY A 84 -10.41 10.25 -9.76
N TYR A 85 -9.62 10.40 -8.71
CA TYR A 85 -8.96 9.25 -8.07
C TYR A 85 -9.98 8.31 -7.41
N GLN A 86 -11.14 8.79 -6.95
CA GLN A 86 -12.18 7.92 -6.36
C GLN A 86 -12.63 6.79 -7.29
N SER A 87 -12.53 6.96 -8.61
CA SER A 87 -12.83 5.89 -9.57
C SER A 87 -11.89 4.69 -9.50
N LEU A 88 -10.70 4.86 -8.90
CA LEU A 88 -9.76 3.78 -8.59
C LEU A 88 -9.95 3.23 -7.17
N GLY A 89 -11.06 3.58 -6.50
CA GLY A 89 -11.41 3.09 -5.17
C GLY A 89 -10.65 3.76 -4.02
N PHE A 90 -9.97 4.88 -4.28
CA PHE A 90 -9.37 5.71 -3.23
C PHE A 90 -10.45 6.37 -2.36
N LEU A 91 -10.32 6.23 -1.04
CA LEU A 91 -11.30 6.71 -0.06
C LEU A 91 -11.03 8.17 0.34
N TYR A 92 -12.08 8.98 0.43
CA TYR A 92 -12.00 10.38 0.85
C TYR A 92 -12.79 10.61 2.14
N GLU A 93 -12.30 11.52 2.98
CA GLU A 93 -13.08 12.09 4.07
C GLU A 93 -13.58 13.48 3.69
N SER A 94 -14.72 13.86 4.26
CA SER A 94 -15.32 15.18 4.03
C SER A 94 -14.33 16.31 4.34
N GLY A 95 -14.21 17.26 3.42
CA GLY A 95 -13.32 18.42 3.56
C GLY A 95 -11.82 18.14 3.33
N LYS A 96 -11.43 16.91 2.96
CA LYS A 96 -10.05 16.59 2.58
C LYS A 96 -9.88 16.72 1.07
N ASP A 97 -8.75 17.29 0.67
CA ASP A 97 -8.37 17.50 -0.73
C ASP A 97 -7.58 16.32 -1.32
N ARG A 98 -7.17 15.37 -0.46
CA ARG A 98 -6.42 14.17 -0.80
C ARG A 98 -7.12 12.95 -0.23
N PRO A 99 -7.08 11.80 -0.93
CA PRO A 99 -7.62 10.57 -0.39
C PRO A 99 -6.75 10.08 0.77
N ILE A 100 -7.36 9.27 1.62
CA ILE A 100 -6.66 8.47 2.63
C ILE A 100 -5.59 7.64 1.93
N GLY A 101 -4.41 7.55 2.55
CA GLY A 101 -3.27 6.85 1.97
C GLY A 101 -2.24 7.77 1.30
N PHE A 102 -2.53 9.08 1.18
CA PHE A 102 -1.61 10.05 0.61
C PHE A 102 -1.08 11.02 1.66
N SER A 103 0.22 10.98 1.89
CA SER A 103 0.92 11.95 2.70
C SER A 103 1.40 13.14 1.90
N GLN A 104 1.80 14.21 2.58
CA GLN A 104 2.36 15.40 1.94
C GLN A 104 3.58 15.86 2.70
N ARG A 105 4.63 16.16 1.94
CA ARG A 105 5.90 16.66 2.45
C ARG A 105 6.41 17.72 1.49
N ARG A 106 6.89 18.83 2.04
CA ARG A 106 7.63 19.81 1.26
C ARG A 106 9.05 19.30 1.11
N VAL A 107 9.53 19.16 -0.12
CA VAL A 107 10.93 18.90 -0.50
C VAL A 107 11.24 19.87 -1.63
N LEU A 108 11.64 21.10 -1.27
CA LEU A 108 11.65 22.30 -2.13
C LEU A 108 10.25 22.74 -2.62
N ILE A 109 9.43 21.80 -3.06
CA ILE A 109 8.02 21.93 -3.43
C ILE A 109 7.20 20.89 -2.69
N ASP A 110 5.89 21.11 -2.58
CA ASP A 110 4.99 20.11 -1.98
C ASP A 110 4.90 18.89 -2.89
N ARG A 111 5.13 17.71 -2.32
CA ARG A 111 5.01 16.41 -2.97
C ARG A 111 4.05 15.54 -2.17
N VAL A 112 3.35 14.66 -2.86
CA VAL A 112 2.50 13.63 -2.26
C VAL A 112 3.10 12.26 -2.52
N GLY A 113 2.97 11.38 -1.54
CA GLY A 113 3.45 10.01 -1.61
C GLY A 113 2.46 9.07 -0.94
N LEU A 114 2.56 7.79 -1.25
CA LEU A 114 1.71 6.77 -0.62
C LEU A 114 2.20 6.50 0.80
N ASN A 115 1.29 6.22 1.71
CA ASN A 115 1.59 5.76 3.06
C ASN A 115 0.84 4.45 3.37
N CYS A 116 1.03 3.89 4.57
CA CYS A 116 0.46 2.60 4.97
C CYS A 116 -1.08 2.52 4.82
N ALA A 117 -1.79 3.63 5.01
CA ALA A 117 -3.24 3.65 5.00
C ALA A 117 -3.84 3.34 3.62
N ILE A 118 -3.07 3.44 2.53
CA ILE A 118 -3.60 3.07 1.23
C ILE A 118 -3.98 1.58 1.16
N CYS A 119 -3.19 0.74 1.81
CA CYS A 119 -3.40 -0.70 1.86
C CYS A 119 -4.22 -1.13 3.08
N HIS A 120 -4.24 -0.31 4.12
CA HIS A 120 -4.72 -0.69 5.44
C HIS A 120 -5.83 0.24 5.97
N VAL A 121 -6.63 0.80 5.06
CA VAL A 121 -7.91 1.42 5.36
C VAL A 121 -8.92 0.95 4.32
N GLY A 122 -10.05 0.46 4.80
CA GLY A 122 -11.14 0.01 3.95
C GLY A 122 -12.45 0.69 4.31
N SER A 123 -13.49 0.28 3.58
CA SER A 123 -14.83 0.82 3.74
C SER A 123 -15.85 -0.27 3.98
N LEU A 124 -16.88 0.08 4.75
CA LEU A 124 -18.01 -0.80 5.06
C LEU A 124 -19.31 0.01 5.02
N ARG A 125 -20.32 -0.54 4.36
CA ARG A 125 -21.70 -0.08 4.40
C ARG A 125 -22.59 -1.18 4.98
N ASP A 126 -23.52 -0.81 5.86
CA ASP A 126 -24.51 -1.76 6.40
C ASP A 126 -25.55 -2.15 5.34
N THR A 127 -25.88 -1.22 4.45
CA THR A 127 -26.84 -1.37 3.35
C THR A 127 -26.35 -0.56 2.14
N PRO A 128 -26.84 -0.81 0.92
CA PRO A 128 -26.48 -0.02 -0.25
C PRO A 128 -26.72 1.49 -0.08
N GLU A 129 -27.70 1.88 0.73
CA GLU A 129 -28.06 3.27 1.00
C GLU A 129 -27.30 3.90 2.18
N SER A 130 -26.58 3.11 2.98
CA SER A 130 -25.82 3.61 4.13
C SER A 130 -24.62 4.45 3.69
N GLU A 131 -24.27 5.45 4.48
CA GLU A 131 -22.98 6.15 4.31
C GLU A 131 -21.82 5.18 4.58
N PRO A 132 -20.75 5.23 3.76
CA PRO A 132 -19.59 4.37 3.97
C PRO A 132 -18.86 4.70 5.29
N GLN A 133 -18.68 3.69 6.12
CA GLN A 133 -17.84 3.74 7.31
C GLN A 133 -16.39 3.51 6.89
N ILE A 134 -15.49 4.39 7.31
CA ILE A 134 -14.05 4.25 7.10
C ILE A 134 -13.45 3.52 8.30
N ILE A 135 -12.85 2.36 8.07
CA ILE A 135 -12.29 1.54 9.15
C ILE A 135 -10.76 1.52 9.02
N PRO A 136 -10.03 2.16 9.94
CA PRO A 136 -8.57 2.08 9.97
C PRO A 136 -8.09 0.65 10.26
N THR A 137 -6.92 0.29 9.74
CA THR A 137 -6.17 -0.95 10.00
C THR A 137 -6.78 -2.25 9.45
N MET A 138 -7.95 -2.18 8.82
CA MET A 138 -8.50 -3.28 8.02
C MET A 138 -7.78 -3.38 6.66
N PRO A 139 -7.75 -4.57 6.03
CA PRO A 139 -7.42 -4.69 4.61
C PRO A 139 -8.26 -3.74 3.76
N SER A 140 -7.63 -2.93 2.91
CA SER A 140 -8.40 -2.13 1.95
C SER A 140 -9.14 -3.05 0.99
N ASN A 141 -10.45 -2.84 0.81
CA ASN A 141 -11.31 -3.66 -0.05
C ASN A 141 -11.68 -2.96 -1.38
N THR A 142 -11.33 -1.68 -1.54
CA THR A 142 -11.77 -0.85 -2.68
C THR A 142 -10.65 -0.42 -3.61
N VAL A 143 -9.42 -0.24 -3.10
CA VAL A 143 -8.34 0.38 -3.88
C VAL A 143 -7.84 -0.50 -5.02
N ASN A 144 -7.76 0.07 -6.23
CA ASN A 144 -7.11 -0.52 -7.39
C ASN A 144 -5.72 0.10 -7.60
N LEU A 145 -4.70 -0.44 -6.93
CA LEU A 145 -3.33 0.07 -6.99
C LEU A 145 -2.67 -0.14 -8.36
N GLN A 146 -2.95 -1.26 -9.03
CA GLN A 146 -2.45 -1.49 -10.40
C GLN A 146 -2.99 -0.42 -11.36
N GLY A 147 -4.28 -0.11 -11.26
CA GLY A 147 -4.93 0.94 -12.04
C GLY A 147 -4.31 2.32 -11.79
N TYR A 148 -3.91 2.62 -10.56
CA TYR A 148 -3.19 3.86 -10.24
C TYR A 148 -1.80 3.92 -10.90
N ILE A 149 -1.03 2.84 -10.82
CA ILE A 149 0.29 2.73 -11.48
C ILE A 149 0.13 2.91 -13.00
N GLN A 150 -0.81 2.19 -13.61
CA GLN A 150 -1.10 2.28 -15.04
C GLN A 150 -1.58 3.68 -15.43
N PHE A 151 -2.41 4.32 -14.61
CA PHE A 151 -2.86 5.69 -14.84
C PHE A 151 -1.67 6.65 -14.93
N LEU A 152 -0.80 6.65 -13.92
CA LEU A 152 0.39 7.51 -13.92
C LEU A 152 1.26 7.29 -15.17
N GLY A 153 1.56 6.04 -15.52
CA GLY A 153 2.33 5.72 -16.72
C GLY A 153 1.66 6.17 -18.02
N LYS A 154 0.35 5.92 -18.16
CA LYS A 154 -0.44 6.36 -19.33
C LYS A 154 -0.46 7.88 -19.45
N THR A 155 -0.59 8.63 -18.35
CA THR A 155 -0.55 10.10 -18.40
C THR A 155 0.82 10.64 -18.82
N ALA A 156 1.90 10.02 -18.35
CA ALA A 156 3.26 10.47 -18.64
C ALA A 156 3.61 10.36 -20.14
N LEU A 157 3.08 9.35 -20.82
CA LEU A 157 3.27 9.12 -22.25
C LEU A 157 2.32 9.94 -23.15
N ASP A 158 1.29 10.57 -22.57
CA ASP A 158 0.26 11.30 -23.32
C ASP A 158 0.74 12.71 -23.74
N GLU A 159 0.39 13.12 -24.96
CA GLU A 159 0.80 14.40 -25.55
C GLU A 159 0.25 15.62 -24.79
N ARG A 160 -0.81 15.45 -23.99
CA ARG A 160 -1.37 16.53 -23.17
C ARG A 160 -0.51 16.84 -21.94
N PHE A 161 0.45 15.99 -21.56
CA PHE A 161 1.36 16.23 -20.43
C PHE A 161 2.40 17.30 -20.81
N THR A 162 1.94 18.54 -20.92
CA THR A 162 2.77 19.69 -21.28
C THR A 162 2.72 20.75 -20.20
N PRO A 163 3.79 21.55 -20.06
CA PRO A 163 3.79 22.70 -19.15
C PRO A 163 2.59 23.64 -19.31
N ASN A 164 2.15 23.89 -20.55
CA ASN A 164 1.04 24.79 -20.81
C ASN A 164 -0.30 24.22 -20.33
N ARG A 165 -0.59 22.95 -20.62
CA ARG A 165 -1.84 22.32 -20.23
C ARG A 165 -1.92 22.13 -18.71
N ILE A 166 -0.85 21.62 -18.10
CA ILE A 166 -0.79 21.35 -16.66
C ILE A 166 -0.87 22.67 -15.88
N LEU A 167 -0.13 23.72 -16.25
CA LEU A 167 -0.23 25.02 -15.56
C LEU A 167 -1.60 25.67 -15.73
N ALA A 168 -2.23 25.55 -16.90
CA ALA A 168 -3.57 26.08 -17.11
C ALA A 168 -4.60 25.38 -16.20
N GLU A 169 -4.49 24.07 -16.03
CA GLU A 169 -5.36 23.31 -15.13
C GLU A 169 -5.07 23.63 -13.65
N ILE A 170 -3.80 23.82 -13.27
CA ILE A 170 -3.42 24.27 -11.92
C ILE A 170 -4.06 25.63 -11.62
N ASP A 171 -3.96 26.59 -12.54
CA ASP A 171 -4.60 27.91 -12.40
C ASP A 171 -6.13 27.77 -12.28
N ALA A 172 -6.76 26.90 -13.09
CA ALA A 172 -8.21 26.64 -13.06
C ALA A 172 -8.69 26.03 -11.73
N GLN A 173 -7.86 25.23 -11.07
CA GLN A 173 -8.14 24.63 -9.76
C GLN A 173 -7.64 25.48 -8.57
N GLY A 174 -7.35 26.77 -8.81
CA GLY A 174 -7.03 27.74 -7.76
C GLY A 174 -5.57 27.76 -7.32
N GLY A 175 -4.64 27.23 -8.11
CA GLY A 175 -3.20 27.33 -7.84
C GLY A 175 -2.68 28.76 -7.92
N THR A 176 -2.17 29.30 -6.82
CA THR A 176 -1.69 30.69 -6.73
C THR A 176 -0.17 30.79 -6.91
N PHE A 177 0.33 30.53 -8.13
CA PHE A 177 1.77 30.60 -8.40
C PHE A 177 2.22 31.99 -8.83
N ASN A 178 3.30 32.49 -8.20
CA ASN A 178 3.96 33.71 -8.65
C ASN A 178 4.72 33.48 -9.99
N PRO A 179 5.15 34.55 -10.70
CA PRO A 179 5.80 34.41 -12.01
C PRO A 179 7.05 33.51 -12.01
N ILE A 180 7.84 33.54 -10.94
CA ILE A 180 9.03 32.70 -10.80
C ILE A 180 8.64 31.23 -10.62
N GLN A 181 7.64 30.95 -9.78
CA GLN A 181 7.09 29.59 -9.60
C GLN A 181 6.52 29.04 -10.90
N LYS A 182 5.80 29.85 -11.69
CA LYS A 182 5.31 29.44 -13.01
C LYS A 182 6.46 29.09 -13.96
N LEU A 183 7.56 29.85 -13.95
CA LEU A 183 8.76 29.53 -14.74
C LEU A 183 9.44 28.23 -14.26
N ILE A 184 9.59 28.04 -12.95
CA ILE A 184 10.17 26.82 -12.37
C ILE A 184 9.32 25.60 -12.73
N TYR A 185 7.99 25.68 -12.57
CA TYR A 185 7.12 24.58 -12.95
C TYR A 185 7.17 24.30 -14.45
N ARG A 186 7.17 25.36 -15.27
CA ARG A 186 7.17 25.24 -16.72
C ARG A 186 8.41 24.53 -17.27
N TYR A 187 9.58 24.92 -16.79
CA TYR A 187 10.84 24.48 -17.39
C TYR A 187 11.56 23.39 -16.61
N LEU A 188 11.20 23.15 -15.34
CA LEU A 188 11.85 22.16 -14.49
C LEU A 188 10.87 21.12 -13.95
N VAL A 189 9.89 21.53 -13.13
CA VAL A 189 9.07 20.56 -12.37
C VAL A 189 8.23 19.68 -13.27
N ILE A 190 7.51 20.26 -14.24
CA ILE A 190 6.61 19.48 -15.12
C ILE A 190 7.39 18.55 -16.04
N PRO A 191 8.45 19.00 -16.76
CA PRO A 191 9.28 18.10 -17.57
C PRO A 191 9.92 16.98 -16.73
N GLN A 192 10.54 17.30 -15.60
CA GLN A 192 11.20 16.29 -14.75
C GLN A 192 10.20 15.28 -14.16
N THR A 193 9.00 15.74 -13.79
CA THR A 193 7.95 14.82 -13.32
C THR A 193 7.53 13.87 -14.43
N ARG A 194 7.37 14.37 -15.66
CA ARG A 194 7.06 13.52 -16.81
C ARG A 194 8.14 12.47 -17.05
N ASP A 195 9.40 12.88 -17.08
CA ASP A 195 10.54 11.97 -17.32
C ASP A 195 10.66 10.91 -16.20
N ALA A 196 10.46 11.31 -14.94
CA ALA A 196 10.43 10.37 -13.82
C ALA A 196 9.28 9.36 -13.93
N LEU A 197 8.07 9.81 -14.28
CA LEU A 197 6.92 8.93 -14.47
C LEU A 197 7.10 7.99 -15.68
N ILE A 198 7.75 8.44 -16.77
CA ILE A 198 8.10 7.58 -17.90
C ILE A 198 9.09 6.49 -17.47
N THR A 199 10.10 6.86 -16.67
CA THR A 199 11.10 5.92 -16.17
C THR A 199 10.46 4.85 -15.28
N GLN A 200 9.61 5.28 -14.35
CA GLN A 200 8.85 4.36 -13.50
C GLN A 200 7.90 3.46 -14.31
N ALA A 201 7.20 4.02 -15.30
CA ALA A 201 6.33 3.24 -16.19
C ALA A 201 7.10 2.18 -16.98
N SER A 202 8.33 2.49 -17.40
CA SER A 202 9.21 1.52 -18.06
C SER A 202 9.64 0.41 -17.10
N GLN A 203 10.02 0.74 -15.87
CA GLN A 203 10.41 -0.26 -14.85
C GLN A 203 9.25 -1.18 -14.47
N LEU A 204 8.02 -0.66 -14.48
CA LEU A 204 6.81 -1.40 -14.12
C LEU A 204 6.03 -1.94 -15.33
N ALA A 205 6.62 -1.91 -16.53
CA ALA A 205 5.92 -2.30 -17.76
C ALA A 205 5.45 -3.78 -17.72
N PHE A 206 6.19 -4.65 -17.04
CA PHE A 206 5.86 -6.07 -16.84
C PHE A 206 4.51 -6.27 -16.13
N LEU A 207 4.02 -5.29 -15.37
CA LEU A 207 2.70 -5.37 -14.72
C LEU A 207 1.54 -5.42 -15.72
N ASN A 208 1.76 -5.05 -16.98
CA ASN A 208 0.76 -5.19 -18.04
C ASN A 208 0.66 -6.62 -18.58
N GLU A 209 1.63 -7.48 -18.25
CA GLU A 209 1.65 -8.90 -18.62
C GLU A 209 1.04 -9.79 -17.51
N GLN A 210 0.91 -9.24 -16.31
CA GLN A 210 0.23 -9.91 -15.20
C GLN A 210 -1.29 -9.85 -15.36
N PRO A 211 -2.02 -10.83 -14.82
CA PRO A 211 -3.45 -10.68 -14.61
C PRO A 211 -3.79 -9.43 -13.78
N ASP A 212 -4.94 -8.83 -14.05
CA ASP A 212 -5.39 -7.66 -13.30
C ASP A 212 -5.54 -7.98 -11.80
N TRP A 213 -4.91 -7.17 -10.95
CA TRP A 213 -4.96 -7.36 -9.50
C TRP A 213 -6.35 -7.10 -8.95
N GLY A 214 -7.09 -6.14 -9.51
CA GLY A 214 -8.36 -5.71 -8.96
C GLY A 214 -8.29 -5.11 -7.54
N PRO A 215 -9.44 -4.75 -6.95
CA PRO A 215 -9.51 -4.06 -5.66
C PRO A 215 -8.98 -4.86 -4.47
N GLY A 216 -8.20 -4.21 -3.63
CA GLY A 216 -7.73 -4.77 -2.34
C GLY A 216 -6.61 -5.80 -2.46
N ARG A 217 -5.91 -5.83 -3.60
CA ARG A 217 -4.78 -6.72 -3.86
C ARG A 217 -3.59 -5.97 -4.43
N VAL A 218 -2.41 -6.56 -4.25
CA VAL A 218 -1.15 -6.02 -4.76
C VAL A 218 -0.16 -7.14 -5.07
N ASP A 219 0.62 -7.01 -6.14
CA ASP A 219 1.84 -7.80 -6.26
C ASP A 219 2.87 -7.27 -5.27
N THR A 220 3.17 -8.07 -4.24
CA THR A 220 3.97 -7.60 -3.11
C THR A 220 5.45 -7.42 -3.48
N PHE A 221 5.98 -8.23 -4.40
CA PHE A 221 7.42 -8.39 -4.56
C PHE A 221 7.96 -8.08 -5.94
N ASN A 222 7.20 -8.26 -7.02
CA ASN A 222 7.72 -7.98 -8.35
C ASN A 222 7.96 -6.48 -8.61
N PRO A 223 7.06 -5.54 -8.20
CA PRO A 223 7.37 -4.12 -8.26
C PRO A 223 8.65 -3.77 -7.49
N TYR A 224 8.87 -4.47 -6.38
CA TYR A 224 10.02 -4.30 -5.53
C TYR A 224 11.32 -4.84 -6.16
N LYS A 225 11.30 -6.03 -6.78
CA LYS A 225 12.40 -6.59 -7.61
C LYS A 225 12.83 -5.58 -8.68
N SER A 226 11.87 -4.99 -9.39
CA SER A 226 12.15 -4.02 -10.45
C SER A 226 12.68 -2.69 -9.91
N ILE A 227 11.94 -2.02 -9.03
CA ILE A 227 12.26 -0.64 -8.61
C ILE A 227 13.51 -0.59 -7.73
N GLN A 228 13.63 -1.50 -6.75
CA GLN A 228 14.68 -1.40 -5.74
C GLN A 228 15.98 -2.11 -6.16
N PHE A 229 15.86 -3.15 -6.99
CA PHE A 229 17.00 -4.01 -7.33
C PHE A 229 17.27 -4.13 -8.83
N SER A 230 16.44 -3.52 -9.69
CA SER A 230 16.61 -3.54 -11.15
C SER A 230 16.72 -4.97 -11.72
N PHE A 231 15.90 -5.89 -11.20
CA PHE A 231 15.84 -7.25 -11.73
C PHE A 231 15.49 -7.26 -13.23
N PRO A 232 16.05 -8.19 -14.02
CA PRO A 232 15.64 -8.41 -15.40
C PRO A 232 14.27 -9.10 -15.41
N MET A 233 13.20 -8.31 -15.31
CA MET A 233 11.84 -8.82 -15.13
C MET A 233 11.35 -9.71 -16.28
N ASP A 234 11.91 -9.53 -17.48
CA ASP A 234 11.68 -10.32 -18.68
C ASP A 234 12.33 -11.72 -18.64
N GLU A 235 13.37 -11.89 -17.81
CA GLU A 235 14.10 -13.15 -17.64
C GLU A 235 13.58 -13.99 -16.45
N LEU A 236 12.57 -13.51 -15.71
CA LEU A 236 11.97 -14.29 -14.63
C LEU A 236 11.23 -15.52 -15.16
N GLU A 237 11.19 -16.59 -14.37
CA GLU A 237 10.33 -17.74 -14.63
C GLU A 237 8.85 -17.33 -14.57
N GLU A 238 8.00 -17.99 -15.36
CA GLU A 238 6.59 -17.60 -15.53
C GLU A 238 5.78 -17.65 -14.23
N ASP A 239 6.08 -18.59 -13.33
CA ASP A 239 5.45 -18.72 -12.02
C ASP A 239 5.89 -17.62 -11.03
N GLU A 240 7.10 -17.07 -11.20
CA GLU A 240 7.58 -15.95 -10.39
C GLU A 240 6.98 -14.60 -10.79
N LYS A 241 6.51 -14.48 -12.03
CA LYS A 241 5.97 -13.23 -12.59
C LYS A 241 4.66 -12.81 -11.95
N ILE A 242 4.00 -13.66 -11.16
CA ILE A 242 2.73 -13.35 -10.49
C ILE A 242 2.94 -13.42 -8.98
N GLY A 243 2.87 -12.27 -8.30
CA GLY A 243 2.99 -12.18 -6.84
C GLY A 243 1.76 -11.57 -6.16
N THR A 244 0.62 -11.56 -6.85
CA THR A 244 -0.61 -10.87 -6.39
C THR A 244 -1.16 -11.54 -5.14
N ALA A 245 -1.34 -10.76 -4.08
CA ALA A 245 -1.94 -11.20 -2.83
C ALA A 245 -2.93 -10.17 -2.28
N ASP A 246 -3.82 -10.64 -1.42
CA ASP A 246 -4.75 -9.81 -0.65
C ASP A 246 -4.03 -9.04 0.45
N LEU A 247 -4.56 -7.89 0.82
CA LEU A 247 -3.95 -7.04 1.83
C LEU A 247 -4.19 -7.63 3.24
N PRO A 248 -3.18 -7.75 4.12
CA PRO A 248 -3.39 -8.27 5.46
C PRO A 248 -3.96 -7.20 6.40
N SER A 249 -4.59 -7.62 7.50
CA SER A 249 -4.93 -6.73 8.61
C SER A 249 -3.70 -6.41 9.44
N ILE A 250 -3.65 -5.23 10.08
CA ILE A 250 -2.47 -4.76 10.82
C ILE A 250 -2.74 -4.39 12.29
N TRP A 251 -3.86 -4.82 12.85
CA TRP A 251 -4.11 -4.80 14.30
C TRP A 251 -3.41 -5.96 15.03
N ASN A 252 -3.37 -5.89 16.37
CA ASN A 252 -2.79 -6.87 17.29
C ASN A 252 -1.33 -7.20 16.95
N GLN A 253 -0.45 -6.21 16.84
CA GLN A 253 0.93 -6.48 16.41
C GLN A 253 1.81 -7.11 17.48
N LYS A 254 1.65 -6.76 18.75
CA LYS A 254 2.41 -7.35 19.85
C LYS A 254 2.37 -8.87 19.92
N PRO A 255 1.21 -9.56 19.89
CA PRO A 255 1.18 -11.02 19.90
C PRO A 255 1.64 -11.67 18.59
N ARG A 256 1.92 -10.87 17.54
CA ARG A 256 2.46 -11.35 16.26
C ARG A 256 3.98 -11.30 16.19
N GLU A 257 4.65 -10.58 17.10
CA GLU A 257 6.11 -10.56 17.13
C GLU A 257 6.67 -11.98 17.34
N GLY A 258 7.66 -12.36 16.52
CA GLY A 258 8.27 -13.69 16.53
C GLY A 258 7.49 -14.78 15.76
N LEU A 259 6.25 -14.53 15.36
CA LEU A 259 5.53 -15.39 14.41
C LEU A 259 6.14 -15.27 13.01
N GLN A 260 5.89 -16.25 12.13
CA GLN A 260 6.19 -16.09 10.71
C GLN A 260 5.15 -15.17 10.07
N LEU A 261 5.60 -14.00 9.62
CA LEU A 261 4.83 -12.87 9.10
C LEU A 261 4.83 -12.83 7.57
N HIS A 262 4.02 -11.93 7.00
CA HIS A 262 3.55 -12.00 5.61
C HIS A 262 2.78 -13.30 5.33
N TRP A 263 2.19 -13.41 4.14
CA TRP A 263 1.43 -14.59 3.76
C TRP A 263 2.30 -15.85 3.73
N ASP A 264 3.52 -15.73 3.22
CA ASP A 264 4.51 -16.79 3.04
C ASP A 264 5.37 -17.05 4.28
N GLY A 265 5.22 -16.30 5.37
CA GLY A 265 5.99 -16.54 6.58
C GLY A 265 7.48 -16.20 6.46
N ASP A 266 7.81 -15.27 5.55
CA ASP A 266 9.17 -14.92 5.16
C ASP A 266 9.91 -14.12 6.24
N ASN A 267 9.23 -13.41 7.14
CA ASN A 267 9.85 -12.60 8.19
C ASN A 267 9.34 -12.99 9.59
N LYS A 268 10.05 -12.62 10.66
CA LYS A 268 9.62 -12.83 12.06
C LYS A 268 9.60 -11.59 12.94
N SER A 269 10.02 -10.45 12.41
CA SER A 269 10.05 -9.15 13.09
C SER A 269 8.97 -8.26 12.50
N VAL A 270 8.07 -7.80 13.36
CA VAL A 270 7.04 -6.82 12.99
C VAL A 270 7.69 -5.54 12.45
N HIS A 271 8.79 -5.10 13.07
CA HIS A 271 9.52 -3.91 12.65
C HIS A 271 10.12 -4.05 11.24
N GLU A 272 10.87 -5.13 10.96
CA GLU A 272 11.42 -5.34 9.60
C GLU A 272 10.30 -5.48 8.56
N ARG A 273 9.22 -6.17 8.91
CA ARG A 273 8.04 -6.31 8.03
C ARG A 273 7.44 -4.94 7.69
N ASN A 274 7.28 -4.05 8.67
CA ASN A 274 6.74 -2.71 8.45
C ASN A 274 7.66 -1.86 7.57
N LEU A 275 8.98 -1.90 7.79
CA LEU A 275 9.94 -1.22 6.92
C LEU A 275 9.88 -1.77 5.49
N SER A 276 9.79 -3.08 5.32
CA SER A 276 9.63 -3.70 4.00
C SER A 276 8.34 -3.25 3.29
N ALA A 277 7.21 -3.23 4.02
CA ALA A 277 5.95 -2.70 3.51
C ALA A 277 6.03 -1.21 3.14
N ALA A 278 6.75 -0.40 3.94
CA ALA A 278 6.98 1.01 3.64
C ALA A 278 7.76 1.21 2.34
N LEU A 279 8.76 0.35 2.06
CA LEU A 279 9.46 0.37 0.77
C LEU A 279 8.52 0.05 -0.40
N GLY A 280 7.57 -0.88 -0.20
CA GLY A 280 6.51 -1.16 -1.17
C GLY A 280 5.57 0.04 -1.42
N ALA A 281 5.39 0.92 -0.43
CA ALA A 281 4.68 2.18 -0.57
C ALA A 281 5.54 3.32 -1.16
N GLY A 282 6.75 3.02 -1.65
CA GLY A 282 7.61 3.99 -2.33
C GLY A 282 8.64 4.68 -1.44
N VAL A 283 8.88 4.18 -0.22
CA VAL A 283 10.03 4.59 0.59
C VAL A 283 11.31 3.96 0.02
N THR A 284 12.46 4.60 0.24
CA THR A 284 13.78 3.98 0.01
C THR A 284 14.57 3.92 1.32
N PRO A 285 15.65 3.12 1.40
CA PRO A 285 16.43 3.01 2.63
C PRO A 285 16.98 4.35 3.16
N VAL A 286 17.13 5.35 2.29
CA VAL A 286 17.63 6.68 2.66
C VAL A 286 16.52 7.70 2.95
N THR A 287 15.30 7.49 2.46
CA THR A 287 14.19 8.41 2.70
C THR A 287 13.26 8.01 3.84
N ALA A 288 13.40 6.78 4.35
CA ALA A 288 12.55 6.24 5.41
C ALA A 288 12.45 7.19 6.61
N ASP A 289 11.22 7.62 6.92
CA ASP A 289 10.93 8.43 8.10
C ASP A 289 10.74 7.53 9.31
N LEU A 290 11.87 7.06 9.87
CA LEU A 290 11.88 6.07 10.95
C LEU A 290 11.11 6.53 12.20
N GLU A 291 11.09 7.83 12.49
CA GLU A 291 10.34 8.39 13.63
C GLU A 291 8.83 8.22 13.43
N ARG A 292 8.32 8.61 12.26
CA ARG A 292 6.88 8.53 11.95
C ARG A 292 6.42 7.10 11.72
N ILE A 293 7.26 6.27 11.08
CA ILE A 293 7.02 4.83 10.98
C ILE A 293 6.90 4.26 12.39
N LYS A 294 7.90 4.48 13.26
CA LYS A 294 7.88 4.00 14.65
C LYS A 294 6.64 4.44 15.41
N ARG A 295 6.17 5.68 15.22
CA ARG A 295 4.94 6.17 15.84
C ARG A 295 3.71 5.33 15.45
N ILE A 296 3.61 4.92 14.18
CA ILE A 296 2.56 4.00 13.72
C ILE A 296 2.76 2.61 14.34
N GLU A 297 4.00 2.11 14.40
CA GLU A 297 4.30 0.81 15.03
C GLU A 297 3.87 0.76 16.50
N ASP A 298 4.23 1.79 17.27
CA ASP A 298 3.92 1.89 18.70
C ASP A 298 2.40 1.93 18.95
N TRP A 299 1.65 2.56 18.04
CA TRP A 299 0.19 2.56 18.09
C TRP A 299 -0.41 1.18 17.77
N LEU A 300 0.04 0.55 16.68
CA LEU A 300 -0.45 -0.77 16.25
C LEU A 300 -0.05 -1.89 17.20
N TRP A 301 0.98 -1.68 18.03
CA TRP A 301 1.51 -2.66 18.97
C TRP A 301 0.43 -3.23 19.88
N GLU A 302 -0.37 -2.36 20.49
CA GLU A 302 -1.44 -2.74 21.44
C GLU A 302 -2.85 -2.58 20.84
N LEU A 303 -2.99 -2.08 19.60
CA LEU A 303 -4.29 -1.85 18.99
C LEU A 303 -5.02 -3.18 18.73
N SER A 304 -6.18 -3.37 19.35
CA SER A 304 -7.02 -4.56 19.12
C SER A 304 -7.76 -4.53 17.79
N SER A 305 -8.17 -5.70 17.30
CA SER A 305 -9.08 -5.83 16.16
C SER A 305 -10.44 -5.15 16.45
N PRO A 306 -11.11 -4.61 15.43
CA PRO A 306 -12.49 -4.14 15.57
C PRO A 306 -13.43 -5.29 15.96
N THR A 307 -14.27 -5.04 16.95
CA THR A 307 -15.33 -5.99 17.34
C THR A 307 -16.43 -6.02 16.30
N TYR A 308 -17.00 -7.20 16.04
CA TYR A 308 -18.17 -7.34 15.18
C TYR A 308 -19.34 -6.48 15.72
N PRO A 309 -19.84 -5.50 14.95
CA PRO A 309 -20.78 -4.49 15.47
C PRO A 309 -22.25 -4.95 15.43
N TYR A 310 -22.54 -6.08 14.79
CA TYR A 310 -23.91 -6.57 14.60
C TYR A 310 -24.32 -7.59 15.67
N ALA A 311 -25.59 -7.99 15.62
CA ALA A 311 -26.12 -9.00 16.53
C ALA A 311 -25.43 -10.35 16.34
N ILE A 312 -25.11 -11.00 17.46
CA ILE A 312 -24.56 -12.36 17.49
C ILE A 312 -25.57 -13.27 18.20
N ASN A 313 -25.97 -14.35 17.54
CA ASN A 313 -26.72 -15.44 18.14
C ASN A 313 -25.79 -16.22 19.08
N ARG A 314 -25.86 -15.87 20.37
CA ARG A 314 -24.99 -16.44 21.41
C ARG A 314 -25.16 -17.94 21.60
N GLU A 315 -26.37 -18.48 21.42
CA GLU A 315 -26.61 -19.92 21.53
C GLU A 315 -25.94 -20.70 20.40
N LEU A 316 -26.01 -20.16 19.18
CA LEU A 316 -25.37 -20.75 18.01
C LEU A 316 -23.84 -20.61 18.07
N ALA A 317 -23.32 -19.44 18.46
CA ALA A 317 -21.90 -19.23 18.69
C ALA A 317 -21.33 -20.18 19.77
N ALA A 318 -22.09 -20.47 20.84
CA ALA A 318 -21.70 -21.43 21.86
C ALA A 318 -21.58 -22.87 21.32
N LYS A 319 -22.37 -23.23 20.30
CA LYS A 319 -22.22 -24.51 19.58
C LYS A 319 -20.99 -24.51 18.66
N GLY A 320 -20.67 -23.37 18.04
CA GLY A 320 -19.49 -23.21 17.18
C GLY A 320 -18.16 -23.21 17.91
N GLN A 321 -18.14 -22.71 19.15
CA GLN A 321 -16.93 -22.63 19.96
C GLN A 321 -16.16 -23.96 20.08
N PRO A 322 -16.75 -25.10 20.48
CA PRO A 322 -16.04 -26.38 20.53
C PRO A 322 -15.57 -26.85 19.15
N ILE A 323 -16.33 -26.57 18.07
CA ILE A 323 -15.91 -26.89 16.69
C ILE A 323 -14.61 -26.15 16.36
N TYR A 324 -14.56 -24.84 16.63
CA TYR A 324 -13.35 -24.05 16.45
C TYR A 324 -12.17 -24.56 17.30
N GLN A 325 -12.41 -24.81 18.59
CA GLN A 325 -11.34 -25.24 19.50
C GLN A 325 -10.72 -26.57 19.06
N ASN A 326 -11.54 -27.51 18.60
CA ASN A 326 -11.07 -28.85 18.23
C ASN A 326 -10.42 -28.90 16.84
N ASN A 327 -10.79 -28.00 15.92
CA ASN A 327 -10.42 -28.13 14.50
C ASN A 327 -9.58 -26.97 13.96
N CYS A 328 -9.64 -25.78 14.57
CA CYS A 328 -9.05 -24.57 14.01
C CYS A 328 -8.01 -23.93 14.94
N ALA A 329 -8.28 -23.93 16.25
CA ALA A 329 -7.51 -23.16 17.23
C ALA A 329 -6.02 -23.49 17.27
N SER A 330 -5.63 -24.73 16.99
CA SER A 330 -4.20 -25.12 16.97
C SER A 330 -3.38 -24.34 15.93
N CYS A 331 -3.99 -23.96 14.80
CA CYS A 331 -3.37 -23.15 13.74
C CYS A 331 -3.68 -21.66 13.86
N HIS A 332 -4.81 -21.29 14.47
CA HIS A 332 -5.41 -19.96 14.31
C HIS A 332 -5.65 -19.17 15.60
N ALA A 333 -5.67 -19.81 16.76
CA ALA A 333 -5.78 -19.09 18.03
C ALA A 333 -4.39 -18.63 18.47
N PHE A 334 -4.28 -17.38 18.98
CA PHE A 334 -3.04 -16.93 19.62
C PHE A 334 -2.61 -17.93 20.70
N GLY A 335 -1.32 -18.29 20.70
CA GLY A 335 -0.76 -19.34 21.57
C GLY A 335 -0.96 -20.78 21.07
N GLY A 336 -1.68 -20.99 19.96
CA GLY A 336 -1.83 -22.29 19.32
C GLY A 336 -0.50 -22.85 18.80
N ALA A 337 -0.36 -24.17 18.79
CA ALA A 337 0.90 -24.86 18.51
C ALA A 337 1.47 -24.60 17.08
N LYS A 338 0.61 -24.26 16.13
CA LYS A 338 0.93 -23.98 14.73
C LYS A 338 0.66 -22.52 14.33
N VAL A 339 0.21 -21.66 15.26
CA VAL A 339 -0.06 -20.25 14.97
C VAL A 339 1.23 -19.56 14.52
N GLY A 340 1.15 -18.80 13.44
CA GLY A 340 2.31 -18.14 12.84
C GLY A 340 3.40 -19.10 12.37
N LYS A 341 3.09 -20.39 12.16
CA LYS A 341 3.99 -21.33 11.49
C LYS A 341 3.54 -21.53 10.05
N VAL A 342 4.50 -21.77 9.17
CA VAL A 342 4.25 -22.12 7.78
C VAL A 342 3.69 -23.53 7.69
N THR A 343 2.56 -23.66 7.01
CA THR A 343 2.03 -24.93 6.51
C THR A 343 2.54 -25.11 5.08
N PRO A 344 3.24 -26.21 4.75
CA PRO A 344 3.81 -26.41 3.42
C PRO A 344 2.78 -26.32 2.30
N ILE A 345 3.19 -25.80 1.14
CA ILE A 345 2.29 -25.56 -0.01
C ILE A 345 1.58 -26.83 -0.47
N GLY A 346 2.25 -27.98 -0.43
CA GLY A 346 1.67 -29.28 -0.75
C GLY A 346 0.65 -29.81 0.27
N GLU A 347 0.67 -29.30 1.52
CA GLU A 347 -0.33 -29.61 2.55
C GLU A 347 -1.52 -28.65 2.48
N ILE A 348 -1.26 -27.34 2.42
CA ILE A 348 -2.33 -26.33 2.41
C ILE A 348 -3.07 -26.28 1.07
N GLY A 349 -2.38 -26.54 -0.05
CA GLY A 349 -2.97 -26.71 -1.38
C GLY A 349 -3.60 -25.47 -2.00
N THR A 350 -3.34 -24.28 -1.46
CA THR A 350 -3.79 -22.99 -2.03
C THR A 350 -2.90 -22.58 -3.20
N ASP A 351 -3.26 -21.51 -3.90
CA ASP A 351 -2.48 -20.95 -5.02
C ASP A 351 -0.99 -20.70 -4.65
N PRO A 352 0.00 -21.15 -5.44
CA PRO A 352 1.41 -21.04 -5.09
C PRO A 352 2.09 -19.75 -5.58
N HIS A 353 1.49 -18.97 -6.48
CA HIS A 353 2.19 -17.89 -7.19
C HIS A 353 2.80 -16.84 -6.23
N ARG A 354 2.06 -16.43 -5.19
CA ARG A 354 2.59 -15.49 -4.18
C ARG A 354 3.83 -16.06 -3.45
N LEU A 355 3.87 -17.35 -3.20
CA LEU A 355 5.05 -18.01 -2.63
C LEU A 355 6.20 -18.02 -3.64
N ASP A 356 5.93 -18.41 -4.89
CA ASP A 356 6.94 -18.59 -5.94
C ASP A 356 7.58 -17.26 -6.35
N SER A 357 6.82 -16.17 -6.35
CA SER A 357 7.34 -14.82 -6.61
C SER A 357 8.43 -14.38 -5.63
N TYR A 358 8.51 -14.97 -4.43
CA TYR A 358 9.56 -14.70 -3.46
C TYR A 358 10.70 -15.72 -3.58
N THR A 359 11.84 -15.31 -4.11
CA THR A 359 12.97 -16.20 -4.44
C THR A 359 14.14 -16.05 -3.48
N TYR A 360 15.08 -17.01 -3.52
CA TYR A 360 16.36 -16.87 -2.82
C TYR A 360 17.19 -15.67 -3.32
N GLU A 361 17.06 -15.32 -4.60
CA GLU A 361 17.74 -14.15 -5.16
C GLU A 361 17.15 -12.84 -4.60
N LEU A 362 15.82 -12.73 -4.55
CA LEU A 362 15.17 -11.59 -3.91
C LEU A 362 15.55 -11.49 -2.43
N LEU A 363 15.52 -12.61 -1.69
CA LEU A 363 15.97 -12.66 -0.31
C LEU A 363 17.43 -12.16 -0.14
N SER A 364 18.33 -12.60 -1.01
CA SER A 364 19.74 -12.17 -0.99
C SER A 364 19.86 -10.66 -1.14
N ASN A 365 19.12 -10.08 -2.10
CA ASN A 365 19.08 -8.64 -2.33
C ASN A 365 18.45 -7.87 -1.16
N GLN A 366 17.35 -8.37 -0.58
CA GLN A 366 16.73 -7.76 0.59
C GLN A 366 17.68 -7.66 1.79
N ASN A 367 18.55 -8.65 2.00
CA ASN A 367 19.55 -8.63 3.08
C ASN A 367 20.63 -7.54 2.90
N THR A 368 20.68 -6.87 1.74
CA THR A 368 21.54 -5.71 1.46
C THR A 368 20.91 -4.37 1.84
N LEU A 369 19.61 -4.35 2.13
CA LEU A 369 18.91 -3.14 2.51
C LEU A 369 19.25 -2.73 3.95
N PHE A 370 19.29 -1.41 4.15
CA PHE A 370 19.62 -0.79 5.43
C PHE A 370 20.99 -1.25 6.01
N VAL A 371 21.89 -1.79 5.18
CA VAL A 371 23.24 -2.19 5.62
C VAL A 371 23.98 -0.99 6.20
N GLY A 372 24.65 -1.20 7.34
CA GLY A 372 25.36 -0.15 8.07
C GLY A 372 24.48 0.63 9.06
N THR A 373 23.19 0.31 9.15
CA THR A 373 22.23 0.91 10.09
C THR A 373 21.66 -0.16 11.05
N PRO A 374 21.11 0.23 12.21
CA PRO A 374 20.36 -0.67 13.09
C PRO A 374 19.21 -1.42 12.39
N GLU A 375 18.62 -0.81 11.35
CA GLU A 375 17.45 -1.23 10.61
C GLU A 375 17.75 -2.32 9.56
N ARG A 376 19.01 -2.75 9.44
CA ARG A 376 19.42 -3.84 8.53
C ARG A 376 18.53 -5.07 8.71
N PHE A 377 17.94 -5.51 7.60
CA PHE A 377 17.15 -6.73 7.51
C PHE A 377 17.97 -7.98 7.84
N LYS A 378 17.45 -8.81 8.75
CA LYS A 378 18.10 -10.03 9.27
C LYS A 378 17.13 -11.19 9.48
N ASN A 379 15.81 -10.96 9.43
CA ASN A 379 14.81 -11.97 9.76
C ASN A 379 14.08 -12.55 8.54
N PHE A 380 14.33 -12.00 7.34
CA PHE A 380 13.82 -12.52 6.08
C PHE A 380 14.38 -13.92 5.76
N ARG A 381 13.55 -14.79 5.20
CA ARG A 381 13.87 -16.17 4.81
C ARG A 381 12.94 -16.63 3.68
N LYS A 382 13.41 -17.52 2.82
CA LYS A 382 12.54 -18.27 1.92
C LYS A 382 11.92 -19.44 2.68
N THR A 383 10.63 -19.66 2.47
CA THR A 383 9.83 -20.74 3.05
C THR A 383 9.25 -21.62 1.94
N ASP A 384 8.47 -22.62 2.31
CA ASP A 384 7.88 -23.63 1.44
C ASP A 384 6.34 -23.65 1.49
N GLY A 385 5.70 -22.59 1.98
CA GLY A 385 4.25 -22.54 2.16
C GLY A 385 3.74 -21.23 2.75
N TYR A 386 2.55 -21.26 3.34
CA TYR A 386 1.89 -20.07 3.91
C TYR A 386 1.75 -20.14 5.43
N ALA A 387 1.92 -19.00 6.09
CA ALA A 387 1.82 -18.87 7.53
C ALA A 387 0.37 -18.96 8.02
N ASN A 388 0.15 -19.74 9.07
CA ASN A 388 -1.17 -19.84 9.71
C ASN A 388 -1.46 -18.56 10.52
N MET A 389 -2.23 -17.66 9.92
CA MET A 389 -2.52 -16.36 10.53
C MET A 389 -3.56 -16.49 11.65
N PRO A 390 -3.36 -15.81 12.80
CA PRO A 390 -4.41 -15.60 13.79
C PRO A 390 -5.70 -15.05 13.16
N LEU A 391 -6.87 -15.48 13.67
CA LEU A 391 -8.21 -15.11 13.15
C LEU A 391 -8.91 -13.99 13.93
N ASP A 392 -8.14 -13.19 14.66
CA ASP A 392 -8.65 -11.97 15.29
C ASP A 392 -9.19 -10.98 14.26
N GLY A 393 -10.43 -10.51 14.47
CA GLY A 393 -11.12 -9.61 13.55
C GLY A 393 -11.40 -10.22 12.18
N ILE A 394 -11.51 -11.55 12.07
CA ILE A 394 -11.67 -12.27 10.81
C ILE A 394 -12.89 -11.83 9.99
N TRP A 395 -13.91 -11.28 10.65
CA TRP A 395 -15.11 -10.78 10.01
C TRP A 395 -14.85 -9.63 9.01
N LEU A 396 -13.78 -8.84 9.20
CA LEU A 396 -13.40 -7.72 8.31
C LEU A 396 -12.35 -8.08 7.26
N ARG A 397 -11.96 -9.35 7.17
CA ARG A 397 -10.83 -9.80 6.33
C ARG A 397 -11.28 -10.53 5.08
N SER A 398 -12.50 -10.27 4.64
CA SER A 398 -13.05 -10.76 3.38
C SER A 398 -12.50 -9.93 2.21
N PRO A 399 -12.20 -10.55 1.05
CA PRO A 399 -12.27 -11.99 0.78
C PRO A 399 -11.15 -12.81 1.46
N TYR A 400 -11.35 -14.13 1.57
CA TYR A 400 -10.49 -15.05 2.30
C TYR A 400 -9.46 -15.77 1.41
N LEU A 401 -8.49 -16.43 2.08
CA LEU A 401 -7.21 -16.91 1.55
C LEU A 401 -6.21 -15.78 1.25
N HIS A 402 -4.95 -16.13 1.02
CA HIS A 402 -3.87 -15.16 0.81
C HIS A 402 -4.05 -14.29 -0.43
N ASN A 403 -4.85 -14.73 -1.41
CA ASN A 403 -5.12 -14.05 -2.68
C ASN A 403 -6.57 -13.51 -2.77
N GLY A 404 -7.36 -13.64 -1.70
CA GLY A 404 -8.73 -13.16 -1.62
C GLY A 404 -9.65 -13.79 -2.67
N SER A 405 -9.53 -15.11 -2.85
CA SER A 405 -10.24 -15.89 -3.88
C SER A 405 -11.54 -16.54 -3.39
N VAL A 406 -11.88 -16.38 -2.11
CA VAL A 406 -13.12 -16.92 -1.52
C VAL A 406 -13.90 -15.79 -0.84
N PRO A 407 -15.13 -15.45 -1.29
CA PRO A 407 -15.75 -14.18 -0.91
C PRO A 407 -16.29 -14.12 0.52
N THR A 408 -16.68 -15.24 1.13
CA THR A 408 -17.26 -15.24 2.49
C THR A 408 -16.70 -16.35 3.37
N LEU A 409 -16.82 -16.25 4.71
CA LEU A 409 -16.44 -17.34 5.61
C LEU A 409 -17.28 -18.58 5.36
N ARG A 410 -18.56 -18.39 5.01
CA ARG A 410 -19.44 -19.50 4.67
C ARG A 410 -18.94 -20.26 3.45
N ASP A 411 -18.48 -19.56 2.41
CA ASP A 411 -17.90 -20.16 1.21
C ASP A 411 -16.56 -20.84 1.48
N LEU A 412 -15.75 -20.31 2.40
CA LEU A 412 -14.46 -20.93 2.78
C LEU A 412 -14.64 -22.34 3.35
N LEU A 413 -15.77 -22.58 4.03
CA LEU A 413 -16.15 -23.87 4.56
C LEU A 413 -16.82 -24.78 3.51
N GLU A 414 -16.91 -24.37 2.25
CA GLU A 414 -17.31 -25.27 1.16
C GLU A 414 -16.11 -25.95 0.50
N ALA A 415 -16.36 -27.14 -0.06
CA ALA A 415 -15.38 -27.81 -0.90
C ALA A 415 -15.03 -26.91 -2.09
N PRO A 416 -13.78 -26.90 -2.59
CA PRO A 416 -13.36 -25.99 -3.66
C PRO A 416 -14.26 -25.96 -4.89
N ASP A 417 -14.85 -27.10 -5.27
CA ASP A 417 -15.74 -27.22 -6.43
C ASP A 417 -17.11 -26.55 -6.20
N ASP A 418 -17.50 -26.36 -4.94
CA ASP A 418 -18.75 -25.71 -4.53
C ASP A 418 -18.56 -24.23 -4.17
N ARG A 419 -17.30 -23.74 -4.12
CA ARG A 419 -17.00 -22.32 -3.90
C ARG A 419 -17.36 -21.49 -5.14
N PRO A 420 -17.72 -20.20 -4.98
CA PRO A 420 -17.89 -19.29 -6.11
C PRO A 420 -16.63 -19.25 -7.00
N GLN A 421 -16.79 -19.60 -8.27
CA GLN A 421 -15.70 -19.57 -9.27
C GLN A 421 -15.56 -18.18 -9.91
N VAL A 422 -16.66 -17.42 -9.94
CA VAL A 422 -16.70 -16.05 -10.43
C VAL A 422 -17.54 -15.22 -9.48
N PHE A 423 -17.01 -14.08 -9.04
CA PHE A 423 -17.69 -13.12 -8.17
C PHE A 423 -17.17 -11.70 -8.41
N TYR A 424 -17.70 -10.71 -7.70
CA TYR A 424 -17.33 -9.31 -7.87
C TYR A 424 -16.67 -8.73 -6.62
N ARG A 425 -15.60 -7.95 -6.81
CA ARG A 425 -14.84 -7.27 -5.75
C ARG A 425 -14.98 -5.75 -5.83
N GLY A 426 -14.84 -5.10 -4.69
CA GLY A 426 -14.91 -3.64 -4.54
C GLY A 426 -16.25 -3.11 -4.05
N TYR A 427 -17.25 -3.98 -3.88
CA TYR A 427 -18.50 -3.62 -3.21
C TYR A 427 -18.32 -3.70 -1.70
N ASP A 428 -18.67 -2.64 -1.00
CA ASP A 428 -18.40 -2.42 0.42
C ASP A 428 -19.62 -2.69 1.33
N VAL A 429 -20.73 -3.23 0.79
CA VAL A 429 -21.86 -3.67 1.61
C VAL A 429 -21.55 -5.00 2.28
N PHE A 430 -21.73 -5.05 3.60
CA PHE A 430 -21.38 -6.21 4.41
C PHE A 430 -22.49 -7.28 4.43
N ASP A 431 -22.12 -8.53 4.16
CA ASP A 431 -22.98 -9.71 4.29
C ASP A 431 -22.84 -10.28 5.71
N GLN A 432 -23.85 -10.04 6.55
CA GLN A 432 -23.87 -10.51 7.94
C GLN A 432 -24.15 -12.01 8.09
N GLU A 433 -24.80 -12.63 7.10
CA GLU A 433 -25.18 -14.04 7.14
C GLU A 433 -23.97 -14.92 6.81
N ASN A 434 -23.32 -14.65 5.68
CA ASN A 434 -22.17 -15.43 5.22
C ASN A 434 -20.83 -14.95 5.76
N VAL A 435 -20.82 -13.74 6.35
CA VAL A 435 -19.64 -13.04 6.88
C VAL A 435 -18.61 -12.77 5.79
N GLY A 436 -18.76 -11.61 5.16
CA GLY A 436 -17.87 -11.07 4.14
C GLY A 436 -18.49 -9.83 3.50
N PHE A 437 -17.98 -9.44 2.33
CA PHE A 437 -18.63 -8.41 1.52
C PHE A 437 -19.53 -9.05 0.46
N VAL A 438 -20.67 -8.43 0.17
CA VAL A 438 -21.58 -8.89 -0.88
C VAL A 438 -20.84 -8.93 -2.21
N SER A 439 -20.77 -10.11 -2.83
CA SER A 439 -19.93 -10.39 -4.00
C SER A 439 -20.71 -10.72 -5.27
N THR A 440 -22.04 -10.64 -5.21
CA THR A 440 -22.95 -10.98 -6.32
C THR A 440 -23.36 -9.77 -7.15
N ILE A 441 -23.02 -8.55 -6.72
CA ILE A 441 -23.36 -7.31 -7.41
C ILE A 441 -22.28 -6.96 -8.43
N ALA A 442 -22.65 -7.02 -9.71
CA ALA A 442 -21.73 -6.74 -10.82
C ALA A 442 -21.49 -5.24 -11.05
N GLN A 443 -22.43 -4.39 -10.66
CA GLN A 443 -22.36 -2.94 -10.84
C GLN A 443 -23.30 -2.21 -9.88
N GLU A 444 -22.97 -0.96 -9.53
CA GLU A 444 -23.83 -0.04 -8.79
C GLU A 444 -23.86 1.32 -9.49
N LYS A 445 -25.06 1.88 -9.73
CA LYS A 445 -25.26 3.19 -10.36
C LYS A 445 -24.50 3.38 -11.70
N GLY A 446 -24.32 2.30 -12.45
CA GLY A 446 -23.62 2.29 -13.74
C GLY A 446 -22.10 2.11 -13.65
N THR A 447 -21.53 2.04 -12.44
CA THR A 447 -20.12 1.72 -12.22
C THR A 447 -19.94 0.21 -12.04
N PRO A 448 -19.18 -0.48 -12.91
CA PRO A 448 -18.93 -1.90 -12.77
C PRO A 448 -17.96 -2.20 -11.61
N TYR A 449 -18.21 -3.30 -10.91
CA TYR A 449 -17.27 -3.88 -9.96
C TYR A 449 -16.33 -4.86 -10.65
N PHE A 450 -15.19 -5.14 -10.00
CA PHE A 450 -14.17 -5.99 -10.59
C PHE A 450 -14.63 -7.44 -10.60
N LYS A 451 -14.79 -8.03 -11.80
CA LYS A 451 -15.09 -9.45 -11.96
C LYS A 451 -13.85 -10.28 -11.64
N PHE A 452 -13.89 -10.99 -10.53
CA PHE A 452 -12.88 -11.96 -10.13
C PHE A 452 -13.20 -13.33 -10.73
N ASP A 453 -12.21 -13.96 -11.36
CA ASP A 453 -12.30 -15.29 -11.96
C ASP A 453 -11.18 -16.17 -11.39
N THR A 454 -11.55 -17.29 -10.76
CA THR A 454 -10.63 -18.19 -10.05
C THR A 454 -9.80 -19.07 -10.99
N THR A 455 -10.12 -19.07 -12.29
CA THR A 455 -9.37 -19.80 -13.32
C THR A 455 -8.15 -19.03 -13.82
N VAL A 456 -8.08 -17.72 -13.52
CA VAL A 456 -6.96 -16.85 -13.86
C VAL A 456 -5.74 -17.20 -12.99
N PRO A 457 -4.52 -17.28 -13.54
CA PRO A 457 -3.31 -17.54 -12.76
C PRO A 457 -3.16 -16.60 -11.54
N GLY A 458 -2.84 -17.15 -10.38
CA GLY A 458 -2.78 -16.41 -9.10
C GLY A 458 -4.12 -16.28 -8.37
N ASN A 459 -5.25 -16.60 -9.01
CA ASN A 459 -6.59 -16.43 -8.43
C ASN A 459 -7.23 -17.74 -7.93
N SER A 460 -6.49 -18.85 -7.90
CA SER A 460 -7.07 -20.15 -7.51
C SER A 460 -7.70 -20.08 -6.11
N ASN A 461 -8.94 -20.57 -6.01
CA ASN A 461 -9.71 -20.70 -4.77
C ASN A 461 -9.59 -22.09 -4.14
N ARG A 462 -8.59 -22.88 -4.54
CA ARG A 462 -8.36 -24.25 -4.03
C ARG A 462 -7.64 -24.23 -2.68
N GLY A 463 -7.49 -25.43 -2.10
CA GLY A 463 -6.78 -25.61 -0.84
C GLY A 463 -7.60 -25.22 0.38
N HIS A 464 -6.96 -25.33 1.55
CA HIS A 464 -7.56 -25.13 2.86
C HIS A 464 -8.86 -25.94 3.00
N LEU A 465 -8.72 -27.27 3.04
CA LEU A 465 -9.86 -28.22 3.08
C LEU A 465 -10.41 -28.45 4.50
N TYR A 466 -9.93 -27.68 5.50
CA TYR A 466 -10.38 -27.81 6.87
C TYR A 466 -11.81 -27.30 7.03
N GLY A 467 -12.69 -28.13 7.60
CA GLY A 467 -14.10 -27.79 7.83
C GLY A 467 -15.05 -28.02 6.65
N THR A 468 -14.55 -28.42 5.47
CA THR A 468 -15.39 -28.60 4.27
C THR A 468 -16.42 -29.73 4.42
N ASN A 469 -16.09 -30.74 5.23
CA ASN A 469 -16.91 -31.93 5.46
C ASN A 469 -17.90 -31.78 6.63
N PHE A 470 -17.96 -30.62 7.29
CA PHE A 470 -18.93 -30.38 8.36
C PHE A 470 -20.36 -30.33 7.81
N SER A 471 -21.35 -30.60 8.67
CA SER A 471 -22.76 -30.39 8.32
C SER A 471 -23.03 -28.91 8.08
N SER A 472 -24.13 -28.60 7.40
CA SER A 472 -24.52 -27.19 7.18
C SER A 472 -24.76 -26.46 8.51
N GLU A 473 -25.31 -27.16 9.51
CA GLU A 473 -25.55 -26.63 10.85
C GLU A 473 -24.24 -26.33 11.60
N ASP A 474 -23.25 -27.21 11.49
CA ASP A 474 -21.94 -27.04 12.12
C ASP A 474 -21.16 -25.90 11.46
N LYS A 475 -21.25 -25.77 10.13
CA LYS A 475 -20.67 -24.62 9.40
C LYS A 475 -21.31 -23.31 9.86
N ALA A 476 -22.63 -23.25 9.95
CA ALA A 476 -23.34 -22.06 10.44
C ALA A 476 -22.96 -21.73 11.90
N ALA A 477 -22.86 -22.75 12.77
CA ALA A 477 -22.42 -22.57 14.15
C ALA A 477 -20.99 -22.02 14.23
N LEU A 478 -20.07 -22.57 13.44
CA LEU A 478 -18.69 -22.12 13.36
C LEU A 478 -18.60 -20.66 12.88
N VAL A 479 -19.29 -20.30 11.79
CA VAL A 479 -19.33 -18.92 11.27
C VAL A 479 -19.85 -17.96 12.34
N GLU A 480 -20.91 -18.34 13.06
CA GLU A 480 -21.45 -17.51 14.14
C GLU A 480 -20.45 -17.32 15.31
N TYR A 481 -19.66 -18.34 15.62
CA TYR A 481 -18.57 -18.21 16.59
C TYR A 481 -17.44 -17.31 16.07
N LEU A 482 -17.07 -17.40 14.79
CA LEU A 482 -16.02 -16.56 14.20
C LEU A 482 -16.37 -15.06 14.22
N LYS A 483 -17.65 -14.69 14.27
CA LYS A 483 -18.10 -13.30 14.53
C LYS A 483 -17.66 -12.77 15.90
N THR A 484 -17.28 -13.65 16.84
CA THR A 484 -16.85 -13.25 18.20
C THR A 484 -15.35 -13.00 18.34
N LEU A 485 -14.55 -13.25 17.27
CA LEU A 485 -13.08 -13.23 17.29
C LEU A 485 -12.47 -11.91 16.82
#